data_AF-A0A8T0HDS6-F1
#
_entry.id   AF-A0A8T0HDS6-F1
#
_cell.length_a   1.000
_cell.length_b   1.000
_cell.length_c   1.000
_cell.angle_alpha   90.00
_cell.angle_beta   90.00
_cell.angle_gamma   90.00
#
_symmetry.space_group_name_H-M   'P 1'
#
loop_
_entity.id
_entity.type
_entity.pdbx_description
1 polymer ?
#
loop_
_entity_poly.entity_id
_entity_poly.type
_entity_poly.pdbx_seq_one_letter_code
_entity_poly.pdbx_strand_id
1 'polypeptide(L)'
;MAQSWVRAGMQAVECGARVGWMQSVAKTSPKGQQLLVVRCSGQDGKKKGGLRLPGGPQMPAYGSSGGYSKSAPGLGQFKPPSMFGRPAPNETTQEEKARVEAILEQIRGGIGTWQERAAGVSELQRLGFGLEEIYTQAYVPAPTQTSMVVAAQVYQSMVEAGCPPDLLSWFDESKVEILYSLRTLSAKQRRSAAEYVRDNDLDVVGALELAKAIKDHERRPEGRQGFSPVPGDCLAFSLHRAAGETINPEERSTFIERGLGVAVTDSAKLRFSEL
;
A
#
# COMPACT_ATOMS: atom_id res chain seq x y z
N MET A 1 71.48 1.39 -30.80
CA MET A 1 72.32 0.73 -29.78
C MET A 1 71.43 0.48 -28.56
N ALA A 2 71.04 -0.77 -28.36
CA ALA A 2 71.68 -1.70 -27.41
C ALA A 2 70.94 -1.64 -26.06
N GLN A 3 69.93 -2.51 -25.91
CA GLN A 3 69.94 -3.73 -25.06
C GLN A 3 69.56 -3.46 -23.60
N SER A 4 68.42 -3.99 -23.19
CA SER A 4 68.30 -4.79 -21.97
C SER A 4 66.94 -5.49 -21.99
N TRP A 5 66.94 -6.80 -22.23
CA TRP A 5 65.75 -7.64 -22.10
C TRP A 5 65.62 -8.07 -20.64
N VAL A 6 64.47 -7.78 -20.04
CA VAL A 6 64.10 -8.23 -18.70
C VAL A 6 63.92 -9.76 -18.73
N ARG A 7 64.65 -10.48 -17.87
CA ARG A 7 64.32 -11.87 -17.54
C ARG A 7 62.96 -11.89 -16.85
N ALA A 8 61.90 -12.21 -17.60
CA ALA A 8 60.63 -12.60 -17.01
C ALA A 8 60.77 -14.05 -16.53
N GLY A 9 60.76 -14.24 -15.20
CA GLY A 9 60.68 -15.56 -14.60
C GLY A 9 59.37 -16.24 -14.99
N MET A 10 59.45 -17.47 -15.47
CA MET A 10 58.30 -18.34 -15.69
C MET A 10 57.93 -18.97 -14.34
N GLN A 11 56.72 -18.70 -13.85
CA GLN A 11 56.09 -19.57 -12.85
C GLN A 11 54.97 -20.34 -13.54
N ALA A 12 55.04 -21.67 -13.43
CA ALA A 12 53.95 -22.55 -13.78
C ALA A 12 52.89 -22.48 -12.67
N VAL A 13 51.63 -22.29 -13.05
CA VAL A 13 50.49 -22.50 -12.15
C VAL A 13 49.66 -23.62 -12.77
N GLU A 14 49.63 -24.77 -12.11
CA GLU A 14 48.78 -25.89 -12.51
C GLU A 14 47.37 -25.68 -11.96
N CYS A 15 46.40 -25.54 -12.87
CA CYS A 15 45.00 -25.81 -12.61
C CYS A 15 44.43 -26.55 -13.82
N GLY A 16 44.09 -27.83 -13.64
CA GLY A 16 43.18 -28.64 -14.45
C GLY A 16 43.11 -28.42 -15.98
N ALA A 17 43.82 -29.27 -16.71
CA ALA A 17 43.50 -29.73 -18.08
C ALA A 17 43.31 -28.67 -19.20
N ARG A 18 44.33 -27.83 -19.45
CA ARG A 18 44.89 -27.52 -20.80
C ARG A 18 46.02 -26.50 -20.66
N VAL A 19 47.17 -26.79 -21.27
CA VAL A 19 48.37 -25.94 -21.23
C VAL A 19 48.22 -24.81 -22.24
N GLY A 20 48.09 -23.57 -21.77
CA GLY A 20 48.08 -22.37 -22.60
C GLY A 20 49.13 -21.38 -22.11
N TRP A 21 49.97 -20.87 -23.01
CA TRP A 21 50.99 -19.87 -22.67
C TRP A 21 50.33 -18.51 -22.44
N MET A 22 50.45 -17.96 -21.23
CA MET A 22 50.07 -16.58 -20.93
C MET A 22 51.25 -15.65 -21.19
N GLN A 23 51.11 -14.73 -22.15
CA GLN A 23 51.90 -13.51 -22.18
C GLN A 23 51.09 -12.39 -21.52
N SER A 24 51.57 -11.91 -20.38
CA SER A 24 51.11 -10.66 -19.79
C SER A 24 51.94 -9.51 -20.35
N VAL A 25 51.28 -8.51 -20.93
CA VAL A 25 51.90 -7.23 -21.27
C VAL A 25 51.19 -6.18 -20.42
N ALA A 26 51.90 -5.60 -19.46
CA ALA A 26 51.40 -4.49 -18.68
C ALA A 26 51.39 -3.23 -19.56
N LYS A 27 50.22 -2.62 -19.75
CA LYS A 27 50.08 -1.26 -20.27
C LYS A 27 49.49 -0.37 -19.18
N THR A 28 50.16 0.74 -18.92
CA THR A 28 49.71 1.78 -18.01
C THR A 28 48.70 2.68 -18.73
N SER A 29 47.52 2.82 -18.13
CA SER A 29 46.51 3.83 -18.52
C SER A 29 46.87 5.18 -17.88
N PRO A 30 46.53 6.35 -18.48
CA PRO A 30 46.88 7.68 -17.95
C PRO A 30 46.23 8.04 -16.60
N LYS A 31 45.47 7.12 -15.99
CA LYS A 31 44.80 7.29 -14.69
C LYS A 31 45.18 6.23 -13.64
N GLY A 32 46.33 5.59 -13.77
CA GLY A 32 46.95 4.84 -12.66
C GLY A 32 46.29 3.52 -12.24
N GLN A 33 45.52 2.88 -13.11
CA GLN A 33 45.00 1.52 -12.88
C GLN A 33 45.59 0.54 -13.90
N GLN A 34 46.17 -0.57 -13.43
CA GLN A 34 46.71 -1.63 -14.29
C GLN A 34 45.56 -2.50 -14.82
N LEU A 35 45.44 -2.62 -16.15
CA LEU A 35 44.53 -3.54 -16.82
C LEU A 35 45.35 -4.63 -17.51
N LEU A 36 45.19 -5.87 -17.05
CA LEU A 36 45.78 -7.05 -17.68
C LEU A 36 44.95 -7.40 -18.92
N VAL A 37 45.53 -7.24 -20.12
CA VAL A 37 44.87 -7.62 -21.38
C VAL A 37 45.49 -8.91 -21.89
N VAL A 38 44.73 -10.00 -21.85
CA VAL A 38 45.12 -11.28 -22.44
C VAL A 38 44.59 -11.34 -23.87
N ARG A 39 45.47 -11.61 -24.85
CA ARG A 39 45.10 -11.87 -26.24
C ARG A 39 45.62 -13.24 -26.66
N CYS A 40 44.73 -14.10 -27.11
CA CYS A 40 45.09 -15.31 -27.87
C CYS A 40 44.76 -15.07 -29.35
N SER A 41 45.73 -15.30 -30.22
CA SER A 41 45.61 -15.22 -31.67
C SER A 41 45.27 -16.58 -32.27
N GLY A 42 44.18 -16.65 -33.04
CA GLY A 42 43.85 -17.76 -33.94
C GLY A 42 43.49 -17.20 -35.32
N GLN A 43 44.14 -17.73 -36.36
CA GLN A 43 44.01 -17.33 -37.77
C GLN A 43 42.74 -17.91 -38.43
N ASP A 44 42.35 -17.22 -39.50
CA ASP A 44 41.56 -17.67 -40.66
C ASP A 44 40.01 -17.51 -40.71
N GLY A 45 39.57 -16.68 -41.66
CA GLY A 45 38.52 -17.08 -42.61
C GLY A 45 37.08 -16.53 -42.48
N LYS A 46 36.84 -15.30 -42.97
CA LYS A 46 35.59 -14.78 -43.61
C LYS A 46 34.24 -14.69 -42.83
N LYS A 47 33.56 -13.57 -43.14
CA LYS A 47 32.18 -13.10 -42.87
C LYS A 47 31.94 -12.39 -41.52
N LYS A 48 31.61 -11.09 -41.62
CA LYS A 48 31.18 -10.20 -40.53
C LYS A 48 29.85 -10.71 -39.95
N GLY A 49 29.93 -11.60 -38.97
CA GLY A 49 28.83 -11.94 -38.07
C GLY A 49 28.77 -10.95 -36.92
N GLY A 50 27.57 -10.48 -36.59
CA GLY A 50 27.33 -9.68 -35.39
C GLY A 50 27.84 -10.39 -34.13
N LEU A 51 28.23 -9.59 -33.14
CA LEU A 51 28.68 -10.04 -31.83
C LEU A 51 27.61 -10.99 -31.23
N ARG A 52 27.90 -12.29 -31.19
CA ARG A 52 27.10 -13.31 -30.50
C ARG A 52 27.77 -13.60 -29.16
N LEU A 53 27.13 -13.19 -28.07
CA LEU A 53 27.39 -13.78 -26.76
C LEU A 53 26.65 -15.12 -26.69
N PRO A 54 27.30 -16.21 -26.26
CA PRO A 54 26.61 -17.48 -26.04
C PRO A 54 25.68 -17.34 -24.82
N GLY A 55 24.36 -17.53 -25.03
CA GLY A 55 23.38 -17.73 -23.96
C GLY A 55 22.46 -16.57 -23.58
N GLY A 56 22.46 -15.43 -24.28
CA GLY A 56 21.54 -14.31 -24.01
C GLY A 56 20.38 -14.23 -25.02
N PRO A 57 19.14 -13.84 -24.61
CA PRO A 57 18.06 -13.58 -25.55
C PRO A 57 18.40 -12.42 -26.50
N GLN A 58 17.99 -12.56 -27.75
CA GLN A 58 18.19 -11.61 -28.84
C GLN A 58 17.40 -10.31 -28.56
N MET A 59 18.08 -9.17 -28.41
CA MET A 59 17.41 -7.87 -28.39
C MET A 59 17.10 -7.44 -29.83
N PRO A 60 15.84 -7.17 -30.20
CA PRO A 60 15.52 -6.67 -31.53
C PRO A 60 15.93 -5.20 -31.68
N ALA A 61 16.37 -4.86 -32.89
CA ALA A 61 16.74 -3.52 -33.31
C ALA A 61 15.54 -2.56 -33.20
N TYR A 62 15.76 -1.38 -32.64
CA TYR A 62 14.79 -0.29 -32.61
C TYR A 62 14.53 0.22 -34.02
N GLY A 63 13.40 -0.17 -34.59
CA GLY A 63 12.76 0.43 -35.76
C GLY A 63 11.43 1.03 -35.34
N SER A 64 11.26 2.33 -35.59
CA SER A 64 10.05 3.09 -35.33
C SER A 64 8.93 2.69 -36.30
N SER A 65 7.79 2.19 -35.81
CA SER A 65 6.44 2.45 -36.36
C SER A 65 5.36 1.80 -35.47
N GLY A 66 4.24 2.52 -35.36
CA GLY A 66 3.08 2.33 -34.48
C GLY A 66 2.71 0.90 -34.05
N GLY A 67 2.52 0.75 -32.75
CA GLY A 67 1.83 -0.39 -32.14
C GLY A 67 2.14 -0.47 -30.65
N TYR A 68 1.17 -0.13 -29.80
CA TYR A 68 1.27 -0.39 -28.36
C TYR A 68 1.54 -1.88 -28.15
N SER A 69 2.73 -2.22 -27.65
CA SER A 69 3.10 -3.59 -27.35
C SER A 69 2.19 -4.10 -26.21
N LYS A 70 1.48 -5.19 -26.48
CA LYS A 70 0.79 -5.94 -25.43
C LYS A 70 1.85 -6.43 -24.45
N SER A 71 1.77 -6.00 -23.19
CA SER A 71 2.66 -6.45 -22.12
C SER A 71 2.62 -7.98 -22.03
N ALA A 72 3.76 -8.59 -21.70
CA ALA A 72 3.89 -10.04 -21.52
C ALA A 72 2.88 -10.57 -20.48
N PRO A 73 2.31 -11.78 -20.68
CA PRO A 73 1.30 -12.33 -19.79
C PRO A 73 1.87 -12.49 -18.37
N GLY A 74 1.17 -11.91 -17.39
CA GLY A 74 1.53 -12.00 -15.96
C GLY A 74 2.06 -10.70 -15.34
N LEU A 75 2.43 -9.70 -16.14
CA LEU A 75 2.71 -8.35 -15.66
C LEU A 75 1.56 -7.46 -16.13
N GLY A 76 0.62 -7.16 -15.23
CA GLY A 76 -0.45 -6.21 -15.48
C GLY A 76 0.10 -4.93 -16.10
N GLN A 77 -0.66 -4.32 -17.02
CA GLN A 77 -0.28 -3.05 -17.66
C GLN A 77 0.17 -2.05 -16.61
N PHE A 78 1.46 -1.71 -16.61
CA PHE A 78 1.98 -0.62 -15.79
C PHE A 78 1.25 0.66 -16.21
N LYS A 79 0.31 1.09 -15.38
CA LYS A 79 -0.28 2.42 -15.49
C LYS A 79 0.68 3.36 -14.77
N PRO A 80 1.40 4.24 -15.48
CA PRO A 80 2.19 5.26 -14.80
C PRO A 80 1.27 6.05 -13.85
N PRO A 81 1.78 6.53 -12.69
CA PRO A 81 1.04 7.48 -11.86
C PRO A 81 0.48 8.59 -12.74
N SER A 82 -0.74 9.04 -12.46
CA SER A 82 -1.45 10.09 -13.21
C SER A 82 -0.79 11.46 -13.07
N MET A 83 0.47 11.58 -13.47
CA MET A 83 1.26 12.81 -13.56
C MET A 83 1.26 13.37 -14.99
N PHE A 84 0.83 12.58 -15.98
CA PHE A 84 0.96 12.89 -17.41
C PHE A 84 -0.35 13.24 -18.12
N GLY A 85 -1.43 13.48 -17.37
CA GLY A 85 -2.74 13.89 -17.90
C GLY A 85 -3.08 15.35 -17.65
N ARG A 86 -2.10 16.20 -17.28
CA ARG A 86 -2.36 17.62 -17.06
C ARG A 86 -2.66 18.28 -18.43
N PRO A 87 -3.83 18.89 -18.64
CA PRO A 87 -3.97 19.82 -19.75
C PRO A 87 -2.90 20.92 -19.61
N ALA A 88 -2.40 21.43 -20.73
CA ALA A 88 -1.39 22.48 -20.73
C ALA A 88 -1.84 23.65 -19.83
N PRO A 89 -0.92 24.41 -19.19
CA PRO A 89 -1.26 25.42 -18.17
C PRO A 89 -2.17 26.59 -18.61
N ASN A 90 -2.70 26.58 -19.84
CA ASN A 90 -3.38 27.72 -20.45
C ASN A 90 -4.85 27.49 -20.84
N GLU A 91 -5.50 26.40 -20.41
CA GLU A 91 -6.93 26.18 -20.70
C GLU A 91 -7.73 25.75 -19.46
N THR A 92 -7.45 26.32 -18.28
CA THR A 92 -8.45 26.26 -17.21
C THR A 92 -9.55 27.24 -17.58
N THR A 93 -10.68 26.72 -18.03
CA THR A 93 -11.82 27.53 -18.49
C THR A 93 -12.30 28.39 -17.31
N GLN A 94 -12.81 29.59 -17.58
CA GLN A 94 -13.32 30.47 -16.51
C GLN A 94 -14.40 29.76 -15.66
N GLU A 95 -15.16 28.87 -16.28
CA GLU A 95 -16.14 28.00 -15.62
C GLU A 95 -15.50 27.02 -14.63
N GLU A 96 -14.36 26.41 -14.96
CA GLU A 96 -13.66 25.49 -14.06
C GLU A 96 -13.11 26.24 -12.84
N LYS A 97 -12.57 27.45 -13.04
CA LYS A 97 -12.11 28.30 -11.94
C LYS A 97 -13.27 28.69 -11.01
N ALA A 98 -14.41 29.08 -11.58
CA ALA A 98 -15.61 29.38 -10.82
C ALA A 98 -16.11 28.15 -10.04
N ARG A 99 -16.03 26.96 -10.63
CA ARG A 99 -16.41 25.69 -9.99
C ARG A 99 -15.48 25.31 -8.84
N VAL A 100 -14.18 25.47 -9.03
CA VAL A 100 -13.18 25.26 -7.96
C VAL A 100 -13.44 26.19 -6.78
N GLU A 101 -13.63 27.49 -7.04
CA GLU A 101 -13.93 28.46 -5.98
C GLU A 101 -15.22 28.13 -5.25
N ALA A 102 -16.27 27.71 -5.97
CA ALA A 102 -17.53 27.29 -5.36
C ALA A 102 -17.35 26.08 -4.43
N ILE A 103 -16.55 25.09 -4.82
CA ILE A 103 -16.25 23.91 -3.98
C ILE A 103 -15.43 24.33 -2.74
N LEU A 104 -14.43 25.21 -2.92
CA LEU A 104 -13.62 25.71 -1.82
C LEU A 104 -14.46 26.51 -0.82
N GLU A 105 -15.37 27.35 -1.30
CA GLU A 105 -16.29 28.11 -0.44
C GLU A 105 -17.28 27.18 0.26
N GLN A 106 -17.77 26.13 -0.41
CA GLN A 106 -18.60 25.10 0.24
C GLN A 106 -17.86 24.42 1.40
N ILE A 107 -16.60 24.05 1.20
CA ILE A 107 -15.77 23.42 2.23
C ILE A 107 -15.46 24.40 3.36
N ARG A 108 -15.01 25.62 3.03
CA ARG A 108 -14.65 26.69 3.97
C ARG A 108 -15.83 27.13 4.83
N GLY A 109 -16.99 27.31 4.20
CA GLY A 109 -18.22 27.75 4.87
C GLY A 109 -18.98 26.64 5.57
N GLY A 110 -18.53 25.38 5.49
CA GLY A 110 -19.25 24.24 6.06
C GLY A 110 -20.64 24.02 5.44
N ILE A 111 -20.82 24.41 4.18
CA ILE A 111 -22.11 24.39 3.49
C ILE A 111 -22.46 22.95 3.08
N GLY A 112 -23.74 22.60 3.18
CA GLY A 112 -24.26 21.29 2.81
C GLY A 112 -23.95 20.19 3.84
N THR A 113 -24.10 18.95 3.40
CA THR A 113 -23.78 17.76 4.19
C THR A 113 -22.28 17.48 4.19
N TRP A 114 -21.80 16.77 5.22
CA TRP A 114 -20.38 16.40 5.27
C TRP A 114 -20.00 15.48 4.11
N GLN A 115 -20.93 14.67 3.59
CA GLN A 115 -20.74 13.82 2.41
C GLN A 115 -20.53 14.65 1.14
N GLU A 116 -21.29 15.72 0.94
CA GLU A 116 -21.10 16.64 -0.19
C GLU A 116 -19.76 17.35 -0.12
N ARG A 117 -19.33 17.78 1.08
CA ARG A 117 -17.99 18.34 1.28
C ARG A 117 -16.89 17.31 1.02
N ALA A 118 -17.07 16.06 1.44
CA ALA A 118 -16.16 14.97 1.14
C ALA A 118 -16.00 14.73 -0.38
N ALA A 119 -17.11 14.81 -1.12
CA ALA A 119 -17.11 14.73 -2.57
C ALA A 119 -16.37 15.93 -3.20
N GLY A 120 -16.58 17.13 -2.66
CA GLY A 120 -15.84 18.34 -3.05
C GLY A 120 -14.33 18.22 -2.85
N VAL A 121 -13.88 17.72 -1.70
CA VAL A 121 -12.46 17.45 -1.43
C VAL A 121 -11.88 16.45 -2.44
N SER A 122 -12.60 15.36 -2.70
CA SER A 122 -12.19 14.34 -3.69
C SER A 122 -12.08 14.91 -5.10
N GLU A 123 -12.99 15.82 -5.46
CA GLU A 123 -12.97 16.51 -6.74
C GLU A 123 -11.76 17.45 -6.86
N LEU A 124 -11.48 18.28 -5.84
CA LEU A 124 -10.30 19.15 -5.83
C LEU A 124 -9.00 18.34 -5.97
N GLN A 125 -8.89 17.21 -5.27
CA GLN A 125 -7.73 16.31 -5.40
C GLN A 125 -7.58 15.76 -6.82
N ARG A 126 -8.68 15.39 -7.49
CA ARG A 126 -8.68 14.94 -8.89
C ARG A 126 -8.26 16.06 -9.86
N LEU A 127 -8.57 17.32 -9.52
CA LEU A 127 -8.11 18.50 -10.27
C LEU A 127 -6.65 18.88 -9.97
N GLY A 128 -5.97 18.14 -9.09
CA GLY A 128 -4.54 18.30 -8.79
C GLY A 128 -4.24 19.19 -7.59
N PHE A 129 -5.24 19.57 -6.80
CA PHE A 129 -5.02 20.27 -5.53
C PHE A 129 -4.43 19.30 -4.50
N GLY A 130 -3.34 19.72 -3.86
CA GLY A 130 -2.78 19.01 -2.71
C GLY A 130 -3.57 19.28 -1.43
N LEU A 131 -3.42 18.42 -0.41
CA LEU A 131 -4.08 18.60 0.89
C LEU A 131 -3.71 19.93 1.57
N GLU A 132 -2.45 20.35 1.46
CA GLU A 132 -1.94 21.63 2.01
C GLU A 132 -2.51 22.86 1.28
N GLU A 133 -2.73 22.73 -0.04
CA GLU A 133 -3.33 23.78 -0.84
C GLU A 133 -4.80 23.98 -0.44
N ILE A 134 -5.53 22.86 -0.29
CA ILE A 134 -6.92 22.87 0.21
C ILE A 134 -6.97 23.44 1.63
N TYR A 135 -6.03 23.09 2.50
CA TYR A 135 -5.95 23.66 3.85
C TYR A 135 -5.72 25.18 3.82
N THR A 136 -4.83 25.66 2.95
CA THR A 136 -4.55 27.10 2.83
C THR A 136 -5.77 27.89 2.36
N GLN A 137 -6.55 27.31 1.44
CA GLN A 137 -7.70 27.98 0.84
C GLN A 137 -9.00 27.79 1.64
N ALA A 138 -9.22 26.64 2.28
CA ALA A 138 -10.48 26.29 2.95
C ALA A 138 -10.33 26.10 4.48
N TYR A 139 -9.13 26.19 5.03
CA TYR A 139 -8.82 26.03 6.46
C TYR A 139 -9.23 24.69 7.08
N VAL A 140 -9.36 23.64 6.25
CA VAL A 140 -9.66 22.28 6.73
C VAL A 140 -8.37 21.46 6.82
N PRO A 141 -7.98 20.94 8.00
CA PRO A 141 -6.73 20.20 8.16
C PRO A 141 -6.64 18.94 7.27
N ALA A 142 -5.44 18.63 6.77
CA ALA A 142 -5.20 17.46 5.92
C ALA A 142 -5.67 16.10 6.52
N PRO A 143 -5.50 15.84 7.84
CA PRO A 143 -6.07 14.64 8.46
C PRO A 143 -7.59 14.59 8.36
N THR A 144 -8.27 15.71 8.67
CA THR A 144 -9.73 15.84 8.58
C THR A 144 -10.23 15.64 7.16
N GLN A 145 -9.56 16.21 6.17
CA GLN A 145 -9.87 15.99 4.75
C GLN A 145 -9.82 14.50 4.39
N THR A 146 -8.75 13.80 4.81
CA THR A 146 -8.56 12.38 4.52
C THR A 146 -9.61 11.52 5.21
N SER A 147 -9.85 11.77 6.50
CA SER A 147 -10.87 11.05 7.28
C SER A 147 -12.26 11.24 6.67
N MET A 148 -12.62 12.47 6.30
CA MET A 148 -13.91 12.81 5.70
C MET A 148 -14.12 12.09 4.37
N VAL A 149 -13.13 12.11 3.46
CA VAL A 149 -13.20 11.43 2.16
C VAL A 149 -13.38 9.91 2.33
N VAL A 150 -12.56 9.29 3.18
CA VAL A 150 -12.62 7.84 3.39
C VAL A 150 -13.89 7.43 4.13
N ALA A 151 -14.33 8.20 5.13
CA ALA A 151 -15.60 7.98 5.81
C ALA A 151 -16.78 8.06 4.85
N ALA A 152 -16.78 8.98 3.88
CA ALA A 152 -17.82 9.08 2.86
C ALA A 152 -17.86 7.82 1.98
N GLN A 153 -16.71 7.23 1.66
CA GLN A 153 -16.66 5.94 0.93
C GLN A 153 -17.21 4.78 1.78
N VAL A 154 -16.93 4.76 3.09
CA VAL A 154 -17.51 3.78 4.02
C VAL A 154 -19.02 3.95 4.09
N TYR A 155 -19.51 5.18 4.25
CA TYR A 155 -20.93 5.52 4.27
C TYR A 155 -21.62 5.06 2.98
N GLN A 156 -21.06 5.39 1.82
CA GLN A 156 -21.60 4.97 0.53
C GLN A 156 -21.68 3.44 0.40
N SER A 157 -20.67 2.71 0.87
CA SER A 157 -20.71 1.24 0.86
C SER A 157 -21.79 0.66 1.78
N MET A 158 -22.17 1.37 2.84
CA MET A 158 -23.27 0.98 3.73
C MET A 158 -24.63 1.25 3.08
N VAL A 159 -24.76 2.38 2.36
CA VAL A 159 -25.94 2.68 1.54
C VAL A 159 -26.16 1.58 0.51
N GLU A 160 -25.12 1.21 -0.23
CA GLU A 160 -25.16 0.14 -1.24
C GLU A 160 -25.47 -1.25 -0.65
N ALA A 161 -25.04 -1.50 0.60
CA ALA A 161 -25.36 -2.72 1.34
C ALA A 161 -26.79 -2.73 1.93
N GLY A 162 -27.60 -1.70 1.66
CA GLY A 162 -28.98 -1.59 2.12
C GLY A 162 -29.11 -1.42 3.63
N CYS A 163 -28.20 -0.66 4.25
CA CYS A 163 -28.35 -0.27 5.66
C CYS A 163 -29.61 0.58 5.86
N PRO A 164 -30.30 0.44 7.01
CA PRO A 164 -31.51 1.21 7.29
C PRO A 164 -31.19 2.72 7.39
N PRO A 165 -32.12 3.60 6.95
CA PRO A 165 -31.89 5.04 6.94
C PRO A 165 -31.64 5.60 8.34
N ASP A 166 -32.28 5.04 9.37
CA ASP A 166 -32.09 5.39 10.78
C ASP A 166 -30.62 5.23 11.23
N LEU A 167 -29.99 4.10 10.88
CA LEU A 167 -28.57 3.85 11.16
C LEU A 167 -27.67 4.83 10.41
N LEU A 168 -28.00 5.14 9.15
CA LEU A 168 -27.23 6.08 8.34
C LEU A 168 -27.32 7.50 8.90
N SER A 169 -28.51 7.94 9.33
CA SER A 169 -28.71 9.27 9.93
C SER A 169 -28.03 9.46 11.27
N TRP A 170 -27.72 8.37 11.99
CA TRP A 170 -26.96 8.45 13.24
C TRP A 170 -25.52 8.96 13.01
N PHE A 171 -24.92 8.67 11.84
CA PHE A 171 -23.58 9.12 11.48
C PHE A 171 -23.56 10.55 10.93
N ASP A 172 -23.79 11.50 11.82
CA ASP A 172 -23.59 12.93 11.58
C ASP A 172 -22.10 13.30 11.43
N GLU A 173 -21.84 14.59 11.23
CA GLU A 173 -20.48 15.13 11.06
C GLU A 173 -19.55 14.86 12.25
N SER A 174 -20.08 14.78 13.48
CA SER A 174 -19.28 14.50 14.67
C SER A 174 -18.75 13.06 14.70
N LYS A 175 -19.35 12.15 13.92
CA LYS A 175 -19.04 10.71 13.91
C LYS A 175 -18.28 10.26 12.65
N VAL A 176 -17.76 11.20 11.88
CA VAL A 176 -16.92 10.93 10.71
C VAL A 176 -15.70 10.06 11.08
N GLU A 177 -15.04 10.35 12.20
CA GLU A 177 -13.88 9.57 12.67
C GLU A 177 -14.24 8.14 13.11
N ILE A 178 -15.48 7.93 13.57
CA ILE A 178 -16.00 6.59 13.88
C ILE A 178 -16.14 5.78 12.58
N LEU A 179 -16.77 6.36 11.54
CA LEU A 179 -16.86 5.71 10.23
C LEU A 179 -15.48 5.45 9.61
N TYR A 180 -14.56 6.41 9.75
CA TYR A 180 -13.18 6.26 9.28
C TYR A 180 -12.46 5.07 9.93
N SER A 181 -12.78 4.76 11.19
CA SER A 181 -12.23 3.62 11.92
C SER A 181 -12.69 2.27 11.34
N LEU A 182 -13.86 2.22 10.69
CA LEU A 182 -14.42 1.02 10.07
C LEU A 182 -13.91 0.75 8.64
N ARG A 183 -13.03 1.60 8.10
CA ARG A 183 -12.58 1.53 6.69
C ARG A 183 -11.96 0.21 6.26
N THR A 184 -11.35 -0.53 7.19
CA THR A 184 -10.67 -1.81 6.91
C THR A 184 -11.63 -2.99 6.75
N LEU A 185 -12.90 -2.80 7.13
CA LEU A 185 -13.94 -3.83 7.08
C LEU A 185 -14.52 -3.97 5.66
N SER A 186 -15.04 -5.15 5.33
CA SER A 186 -15.84 -5.37 4.11
C SER A 186 -17.24 -4.74 4.24
N ALA A 187 -17.96 -4.54 3.12
CA ALA A 187 -19.31 -3.97 3.14
C ALA A 187 -20.28 -4.70 4.10
N LYS A 188 -20.25 -6.05 4.10
CA LYS A 188 -21.06 -6.87 5.02
C LYS A 188 -20.67 -6.65 6.49
N GLN A 189 -19.37 -6.60 6.78
CA GLN A 189 -18.86 -6.37 8.13
C GLN A 189 -19.16 -4.95 8.63
N ARG A 190 -19.10 -3.94 7.73
CA ARG A 190 -19.38 -2.54 8.06
C ARG A 190 -20.79 -2.35 8.58
N ARG A 191 -21.79 -3.01 7.98
CA ARG A 191 -23.17 -2.99 8.46
C ARG A 191 -23.29 -3.48 9.91
N SER A 192 -22.86 -4.71 10.17
CA SER A 192 -22.95 -5.29 11.52
C SER A 192 -22.13 -4.50 12.54
N ALA A 193 -20.95 -4.01 12.15
CA ALA A 193 -20.11 -3.21 13.03
C ALA A 193 -20.72 -1.85 13.34
N ALA A 194 -21.32 -1.19 12.35
CA ALA A 194 -22.00 0.10 12.55
C ALA A 194 -23.23 -0.02 13.46
N GLU A 195 -24.02 -1.09 13.30
CA GLU A 195 -25.13 -1.41 14.21
C GLU A 195 -24.60 -1.57 15.64
N TYR A 196 -23.56 -2.37 15.84
CA TYR A 196 -22.95 -2.58 17.16
C TYR A 196 -22.38 -1.29 17.77
N VAL A 197 -21.71 -0.46 16.96
CA VAL A 197 -21.14 0.83 17.39
C VAL A 197 -22.24 1.78 17.87
N ARG A 198 -23.35 1.88 17.14
CA ARG A 198 -24.50 2.70 17.53
C ARG A 198 -25.14 2.16 18.82
N ASP A 199 -25.39 0.86 18.87
CA ASP A 199 -26.14 0.24 19.97
C ASP A 199 -25.37 0.26 21.30
N ASN A 200 -24.03 0.36 21.25
CA ASN A 200 -23.16 0.45 22.43
C ASN A 200 -22.49 1.82 22.60
N ASP A 201 -22.88 2.81 21.79
CA ASP A 201 -22.32 4.18 21.77
C ASP A 201 -20.78 4.21 21.82
N LEU A 202 -20.14 3.43 20.93
CA LEU A 202 -18.68 3.33 20.92
C LEU A 202 -18.04 4.61 20.39
N ASP A 203 -16.99 5.05 21.09
CA ASP A 203 -16.14 6.16 20.64
C ASP A 203 -15.20 5.72 19.50
N VAL A 204 -14.38 6.67 19.02
CA VAL A 204 -13.43 6.42 17.92
C VAL A 204 -12.44 5.31 18.29
N VAL A 205 -11.98 5.25 19.54
CA VAL A 205 -11.02 4.24 20.00
C VAL A 205 -11.69 2.86 20.05
N GLY A 206 -12.88 2.76 20.61
CA GLY A 206 -13.68 1.54 20.66
C GLY A 206 -14.05 1.02 19.27
N ALA A 207 -14.44 1.90 18.35
CA ALA A 207 -14.73 1.54 16.96
C ALA A 207 -13.49 1.00 16.23
N LEU A 208 -12.31 1.60 16.46
CA LEU A 208 -11.04 1.12 15.91
C LEU A 208 -10.65 -0.25 16.48
N GLU A 209 -10.81 -0.44 17.78
CA GLU A 209 -10.56 -1.72 18.45
C GLU A 209 -11.50 -2.81 17.93
N LEU A 210 -12.79 -2.51 17.79
CA LEU A 210 -13.78 -3.40 17.19
C LEU A 210 -13.40 -3.79 15.76
N ALA A 211 -13.02 -2.83 14.92
CA ALA A 211 -12.63 -3.10 13.55
C ALA A 211 -11.38 -4.00 13.48
N LYS A 212 -10.41 -3.78 14.37
CA LYS A 212 -9.24 -4.65 14.51
C LYS A 212 -9.64 -6.05 14.95
N ALA A 213 -10.50 -6.17 15.97
CA ALA A 213 -10.94 -7.45 16.50
C ALA A 213 -11.71 -8.29 15.47
N ILE A 214 -12.60 -7.68 14.67
CA ILE A 214 -13.30 -8.36 13.58
C ILE A 214 -12.30 -8.93 12.56
N LYS A 215 -11.27 -8.16 12.19
CA LYS A 215 -10.26 -8.61 11.24
C LYS A 215 -9.29 -9.62 11.83
N ASP A 216 -8.95 -9.52 13.10
CA ASP A 216 -8.10 -10.50 13.76
C ASP A 216 -8.84 -11.84 13.91
N HIS A 217 -10.11 -11.79 14.31
CA HIS A 217 -11.00 -12.96 14.31
C HIS A 217 -11.05 -13.59 12.92
N GLU A 218 -11.20 -12.83 11.82
CA GLU A 218 -11.18 -13.39 10.46
C GLU A 218 -9.87 -14.14 10.12
N ARG A 219 -8.72 -13.60 10.56
CA ARG A 219 -7.38 -14.11 10.22
C ARG A 219 -6.94 -15.33 11.03
N ARG A 220 -7.44 -15.53 12.25
CA ARG A 220 -6.91 -16.52 13.21
C ARG A 220 -7.90 -17.65 13.49
N PRO A 221 -7.99 -18.71 12.66
CA PRO A 221 -8.93 -19.84 12.87
C PRO A 221 -8.73 -20.56 14.19
N GLU A 222 -7.51 -20.58 14.69
CA GLU A 222 -7.13 -21.15 15.96
C GLU A 222 -7.77 -20.41 17.15
N GLY A 223 -8.32 -21.17 18.11
CA GLY A 223 -8.87 -20.62 19.34
C GLY A 223 -10.25 -19.94 19.22
N ARG A 224 -10.83 -19.82 18.02
CA ARG A 224 -12.17 -19.25 17.80
C ARG A 224 -13.34 -20.09 18.35
N GLN A 225 -13.07 -21.28 18.87
CA GLN A 225 -14.10 -22.17 19.38
C GLN A 225 -14.91 -21.48 20.49
N GLY A 226 -16.22 -21.43 20.32
CA GLY A 226 -17.13 -20.71 21.24
C GLY A 226 -17.39 -19.25 20.87
N PHE A 227 -16.64 -18.64 19.95
CA PHE A 227 -16.85 -17.25 19.50
C PHE A 227 -17.50 -17.23 18.10
N SER A 228 -18.62 -16.53 17.97
CA SER A 228 -19.28 -16.35 16.68
C SER A 228 -18.69 -15.16 15.90
N PRO A 229 -18.80 -15.12 14.55
CA PRO A 229 -18.34 -14.01 13.74
C PRO A 229 -19.27 -12.78 13.82
N VAL A 230 -19.75 -12.45 15.02
CA VAL A 230 -20.52 -11.23 15.34
C VAL A 230 -19.60 -10.20 15.98
N PRO A 231 -19.80 -8.88 15.78
CA PRO A 231 -18.86 -7.86 16.24
C PRO A 231 -18.49 -7.96 17.72
N GLY A 232 -19.47 -8.15 18.62
CA GLY A 232 -19.22 -8.26 20.06
C GLY A 232 -18.40 -9.51 20.43
N ASP A 233 -18.71 -10.68 19.87
CA ASP A 233 -17.92 -11.89 20.08
C ASP A 233 -16.52 -11.81 19.47
N CYS A 234 -16.34 -11.11 18.34
CA CYS A 234 -15.01 -10.86 17.79
C CYS A 234 -14.15 -10.04 18.77
N LEU A 235 -14.75 -9.01 19.39
CA LEU A 235 -14.08 -8.22 20.42
C LEU A 235 -13.83 -9.04 21.69
N ALA A 236 -14.80 -9.83 22.12
CA ALA A 236 -14.67 -10.76 23.23
C ALA A 236 -13.53 -11.78 23.00
N PHE A 237 -13.39 -12.31 21.78
CA PHE A 237 -12.29 -13.21 21.41
C PHE A 237 -10.93 -12.53 21.57
N SER A 238 -10.80 -11.28 21.13
CA SER A 238 -9.58 -10.48 21.31
C SER A 238 -9.25 -10.28 22.80
N LEU A 239 -10.25 -10.01 23.63
CA LEU A 239 -10.08 -9.81 25.08
C LEU A 239 -9.77 -11.11 25.83
N HIS A 240 -10.42 -12.21 25.46
CA HIS A 240 -10.13 -13.54 26.00
C HIS A 240 -8.68 -13.94 25.74
N ARG A 241 -8.17 -13.66 24.53
CA ARG A 241 -6.76 -13.88 24.20
C ARG A 241 -5.84 -13.02 25.06
N ALA A 242 -6.11 -11.73 25.17
CA ALA A 242 -5.32 -10.83 26.00
C ALA A 242 -5.28 -11.33 27.46
N ALA A 243 -6.42 -11.73 28.02
CA ALA A 243 -6.51 -12.30 29.36
C ALA A 243 -5.65 -13.56 29.54
N GLY A 244 -5.61 -14.46 28.54
CA GLY A 244 -4.77 -15.67 28.58
C GLY A 244 -3.26 -15.41 28.44
N GLU A 245 -2.87 -14.29 27.83
CA GLU A 245 -1.47 -13.87 27.66
C GLU A 245 -0.97 -13.03 28.85
N THR A 246 -1.87 -12.45 29.65
CA THR A 246 -1.54 -11.61 30.80
C THR A 246 -1.17 -12.43 32.05
N ILE A 247 0.00 -12.14 32.61
CA ILE A 247 0.50 -12.77 33.85
C ILE A 247 -0.09 -12.10 35.09
N ASN A 248 -0.32 -10.78 35.05
CA ASN A 248 -0.85 -10.01 36.17
C ASN A 248 -2.34 -10.37 36.42
N PRO A 249 -2.70 -10.91 37.61
CA PRO A 249 -4.06 -11.34 37.88
C PRO A 249 -5.10 -10.21 37.86
N GLU A 250 -4.72 -8.97 38.21
CA GLU A 250 -5.64 -7.83 38.23
C GLU A 250 -6.00 -7.38 36.80
N GLU A 251 -4.99 -7.23 35.95
CA GLU A 251 -5.18 -6.91 34.53
C GLU A 251 -5.95 -8.02 33.80
N ARG A 252 -5.64 -9.28 34.10
CA ARG A 252 -6.37 -10.42 33.57
C ARG A 252 -7.85 -10.36 33.93
N SER A 253 -8.17 -10.05 35.18
CA SER A 253 -9.56 -9.92 35.65
C SER A 253 -10.29 -8.78 34.92
N THR A 254 -9.60 -7.66 34.67
CA THR A 254 -10.15 -6.53 33.88
C THR A 254 -10.51 -6.96 32.45
N PHE A 255 -9.64 -7.74 31.79
CA PHE A 255 -9.94 -8.26 30.45
C PHE A 255 -11.11 -9.25 30.45
N ILE A 256 -11.23 -10.08 31.48
CA ILE A 256 -12.34 -11.03 31.63
C ILE A 256 -13.66 -10.27 31.81
N GLU A 257 -13.72 -9.32 32.74
CA GLU A 257 -14.91 -8.51 32.99
C GLU A 257 -15.36 -7.74 31.74
N ARG A 258 -14.40 -7.08 31.07
CA ARG A 258 -14.66 -6.37 29.82
C ARG A 258 -15.13 -7.31 28.72
N GLY A 259 -14.53 -8.50 28.62
CA GLY A 259 -14.87 -9.53 27.66
C GLY A 259 -16.30 -10.05 27.84
N LEU A 260 -16.69 -10.32 29.09
CA LEU A 260 -18.06 -10.73 29.44
C LEU A 260 -19.09 -9.64 29.13
N GLY A 261 -18.72 -8.36 29.27
CA GLY A 261 -19.58 -7.22 28.95
C GLY A 261 -19.88 -7.06 27.46
N VAL A 262 -18.95 -7.44 26.58
CA VAL A 262 -19.11 -7.31 25.11
C VAL A 262 -19.54 -8.60 24.42
N ALA A 263 -19.41 -9.75 25.08
CA ALA A 263 -19.79 -11.05 24.54
C ALA A 263 -21.31 -11.14 24.32
N VAL A 264 -21.71 -11.50 23.10
CA VAL A 264 -23.11 -11.62 22.70
C VAL A 264 -23.61 -13.04 22.94
N THR A 265 -22.83 -14.05 22.56
CA THR A 265 -23.24 -15.45 22.68
C THR A 265 -22.90 -16.05 24.05
N ASP A 266 -23.75 -16.97 24.52
CA ASP A 266 -23.49 -17.70 25.77
C ASP A 266 -22.26 -18.59 25.65
N SER A 267 -21.98 -19.11 24.45
CA SER A 267 -20.75 -19.87 24.18
C SER A 267 -19.50 -19.00 24.37
N ALA A 268 -19.53 -17.73 23.94
CA ALA A 268 -18.40 -16.82 24.14
C ALA A 268 -18.22 -16.49 25.63
N LYS A 269 -19.31 -16.29 26.38
CA LYS A 269 -19.26 -16.07 27.83
C LYS A 269 -18.69 -17.27 28.57
N LEU A 270 -19.05 -18.49 28.17
CA LEU A 270 -18.50 -19.71 28.77
C LEU A 270 -16.98 -19.80 28.63
N ARG A 271 -16.40 -19.35 27.51
CA ARG A 271 -14.95 -19.34 27.30
C ARG A 271 -14.19 -18.56 28.38
N PHE A 272 -14.77 -17.49 28.91
CA PHE A 272 -14.15 -16.72 29.98
C PHE A 272 -14.15 -17.41 31.34
N SER A 273 -15.03 -18.39 31.57
CA SER A 273 -15.03 -19.19 32.81
C SER A 273 -13.87 -20.19 32.90
N GLU A 274 -13.17 -20.40 31.77
CA GLU A 274 -12.02 -21.32 31.68
C GLU A 274 -10.67 -20.65 31.96
N LEU A 275 -10.64 -19.32 32.14
CA LEU A 275 -9.44 -18.49 32.38
C LEU A 275 -9.20 -18.25 33.88
#